data_AF-A0A4S1CGZ3-F1
#
_entry.id   AF-A0A4S1CGZ3-F1
#
_cell.length_a   1.000
_cell.length_b   1.000
_cell.length_c   1.000
_cell.angle_alpha   90.00
_cell.angle_beta   90.00
_cell.angle_gamma   90.00
#
_symmetry.space_group_name_H-M   'P 1'
#
loop_
_entity.id
_entity.type
_entity.pdbx_description
1 polymer ?
#
loop_
_entity_poly.entity_id
_entity_poly.type
_entity_poly.pdbx_seq_one_letter_code
_entity_poly.pdbx_strand_id
1 'polypeptide(L)'
;MKTKRVLQLLLPLLLVPAAAFPATVSLQWDPSTDPDLAGYRVYYQANSSALPFAGNGAVEGAAPVNVANSTTASISGLDPGSSYYFAVTAYNSSGAESAYSNVVQVKEMVPPVVDIAVSSATTTLSGTVSVGVDAQDNVGVTKVELYVGNTLLGAGSTAPCAFNWQTASMPPGQYTLSAKAYDAAGNVGTTEKVVYVAGDTSVPTVTISAPANSKQVSGTVTVTAGATDNIGVTSFALYDNSSLIYAANQGAISYNWNTVAAGNGSHTLVAIASDAAGNAGSASVTVNVANDVVAPSVNLVLPSSPYLKNANLKVAASAQDNVAVVRMEVYLDGVLLLGTNSGSISATTKVGAGNHTVTVAAYDAAGNKGTKAMNVSR
;
A
#
# COMPACT_ATOMS: atom_id res chain seq x y z
N MET A 1 17.36 7.37 -63.20
CA MET A 1 17.55 6.95 -61.80
C MET A 1 16.48 7.53 -60.88
N LYS A 2 15.35 6.85 -60.66
CA LYS A 2 14.38 7.21 -59.61
C LYS A 2 13.80 5.96 -58.98
N THR A 3 14.53 5.39 -58.03
CA THR A 3 13.98 4.44 -57.05
C THR A 3 14.37 4.97 -55.67
N LYS A 4 13.38 5.23 -54.82
CA LYS A 4 13.62 5.62 -53.42
C LYS A 4 14.23 4.42 -52.70
N ARG A 5 15.36 4.63 -52.03
CA ARG A 5 16.05 3.60 -51.24
C ARG A 5 15.74 3.80 -49.77
N VAL A 6 15.45 2.71 -49.09
CA VAL A 6 15.23 2.72 -47.65
C VAL A 6 16.55 2.31 -46.99
N LEU A 7 17.15 3.26 -46.29
CA LEU A 7 18.28 3.02 -45.39
C LEU A 7 17.71 2.64 -44.02
N GLN A 8 18.17 1.51 -43.49
CA GLN A 8 17.83 0.96 -42.19
C GLN A 8 19.07 0.89 -41.31
N LEU A 9 18.89 1.09 -40.00
CA LEU A 9 19.94 0.95 -39.00
C LEU A 9 19.87 -0.46 -38.42
N LEU A 10 21.00 -1.17 -38.39
CA LEU A 10 21.11 -2.40 -37.61
C LEU A 10 21.61 -2.00 -36.22
N LEU A 11 20.74 -2.00 -35.19
CA LEU A 11 21.17 -1.74 -33.82
C LEU A 11 21.89 -2.98 -33.26
N PRO A 12 23.18 -2.91 -32.90
CA PRO A 12 23.72 -3.86 -31.95
C PRO A 12 23.18 -3.52 -30.56
N LEU A 13 22.60 -4.51 -29.87
CA LEU A 13 22.31 -4.41 -28.45
C LEU A 13 23.65 -4.54 -27.70
N LEU A 14 24.16 -3.44 -27.15
CA LEU A 14 25.34 -3.45 -26.30
C LEU A 14 25.01 -2.83 -24.93
N LEU A 15 25.05 -3.66 -23.89
CA LEU A 15 25.14 -3.22 -22.49
C LEU A 15 26.63 -3.25 -22.12
N VAL A 16 27.33 -2.11 -22.06
CA VAL A 16 28.67 -2.05 -21.45
C VAL A 16 28.94 -0.66 -20.85
N PRO A 17 29.57 -0.55 -19.66
CA PRO A 17 29.84 0.72 -19.00
C PRO A 17 31.07 1.44 -19.59
N ALA A 18 31.03 2.77 -19.54
CA ALA A 18 32.10 3.78 -19.67
C ALA A 18 33.54 3.30 -19.98
N ALA A 19 33.76 2.69 -21.15
CA ALA A 19 35.08 2.57 -21.75
C ALA A 19 35.00 3.17 -23.17
N ALA A 20 35.80 4.20 -23.42
CA ALA A 20 35.87 4.95 -24.67
C ALA A 20 36.41 4.08 -25.80
N PHE A 21 35.58 3.17 -26.32
CA PHE A 21 35.78 2.61 -27.65
C PHE A 21 35.15 3.56 -28.66
N PRO A 22 35.77 3.74 -29.84
CA PRO A 22 35.12 4.47 -30.91
C PRO A 22 33.77 3.82 -31.24
N ALA A 23 32.71 4.61 -31.32
CA ALA A 23 31.40 4.11 -31.67
C ALA A 23 31.43 3.56 -33.11
N THR A 24 30.77 2.42 -33.32
CA THR A 24 30.62 1.81 -34.64
C THR A 24 29.15 1.77 -35.01
N VAL A 25 28.80 2.35 -36.15
CA VAL A 25 27.45 2.35 -36.71
C VAL A 25 27.38 1.36 -37.87
N SER A 26 26.45 0.40 -37.78
CA SER A 26 26.19 -0.57 -38.85
C SER A 26 24.92 -0.19 -39.62
N LEU A 27 25.07 -0.04 -40.92
CA LEU A 27 24.04 0.39 -41.86
C LEU A 27 23.70 -0.75 -42.82
N GLN A 28 22.42 -0.84 -43.19
CA GLN A 28 21.94 -1.71 -44.25
C GLN A 28 20.92 -0.98 -45.12
N TRP A 29 20.91 -1.23 -46.42
CA TRP A 29 19.91 -0.66 -47.32
C TRP A 29 19.47 -1.65 -48.38
N ASP A 30 18.32 -1.37 -49.00
CA ASP A 30 17.83 -2.16 -50.11
C ASP A 30 18.73 -1.99 -51.36
N PRO A 31 19.02 -3.08 -52.09
CA PRO A 31 19.82 -3.02 -53.31
C PRO A 31 19.14 -2.16 -54.38
N SER A 32 19.96 -1.42 -55.14
CA SER A 32 19.55 -0.69 -56.33
C SER A 32 19.17 -1.64 -57.46
N THR A 33 18.07 -1.33 -58.15
CA THR A 33 17.63 -2.05 -59.36
C THR A 33 18.20 -1.47 -60.66
N ASP A 34 19.07 -0.47 -60.56
CA ASP A 34 19.75 0.13 -61.71
C ASP A 34 20.67 -0.91 -62.38
N PRO A 35 20.47 -1.25 -63.66
CA PRO A 35 21.27 -2.26 -64.34
C PRO A 35 22.74 -1.86 -64.49
N ASP A 36 23.06 -0.56 -64.43
CA ASP A 36 24.43 -0.04 -64.56
C ASP A 36 25.09 0.22 -63.20
N LEU A 37 24.55 -0.32 -62.11
CA LEU A 37 25.07 -0.15 -60.75
C LEU A 37 26.55 -0.55 -60.65
N ALA A 38 27.40 0.38 -60.20
CA ALA A 38 28.81 0.12 -59.93
C ALA A 38 29.14 0.08 -58.43
N GLY A 39 28.31 0.68 -57.58
CA GLY A 39 28.45 0.57 -56.13
C GLY A 39 27.68 1.65 -55.36
N TYR A 40 27.98 1.75 -54.07
CA TYR A 40 27.34 2.66 -53.13
C TYR A 40 28.35 3.56 -52.43
N ARG A 41 27.87 4.74 -52.05
CA ARG A 41 28.62 5.71 -51.24
C ARG A 41 27.82 6.03 -49.98
N VAL A 42 28.46 5.86 -48.83
CA VAL A 42 27.89 6.18 -47.53
C VAL A 42 28.32 7.59 -47.14
N TYR A 43 27.32 8.42 -46.87
CA TYR A 43 27.49 9.79 -46.41
C TYR A 43 27.15 9.85 -44.93
N TYR A 44 27.94 10.59 -44.17
CA TYR A 44 27.68 10.82 -42.76
C TYR A 44 28.06 12.23 -42.33
N GLN A 45 27.40 12.75 -41.29
CA GLN A 45 27.66 14.08 -40.74
C GLN A 45 27.41 14.08 -39.23
N ALA A 46 28.35 14.62 -38.45
CA ALA A 46 28.16 14.84 -37.02
C ALA A 46 27.28 16.07 -36.77
N ASN A 47 26.35 15.96 -35.83
CA ASN A 47 25.53 17.01 -35.22
C ASN A 47 24.69 17.88 -36.19
N SER A 48 24.53 17.46 -37.45
CA SER A 48 23.73 18.18 -38.45
C SER A 48 23.06 17.24 -39.45
N SER A 49 21.77 17.47 -39.68
CA SER A 49 20.97 16.78 -40.71
C SER A 49 20.94 17.50 -42.06
N ALA A 50 21.66 18.63 -42.20
CA ALA A 50 21.71 19.39 -43.44
C ALA A 50 22.62 18.74 -44.48
N LEU A 51 22.09 18.53 -45.70
CA LEU A 51 22.84 18.02 -46.85
C LEU A 51 23.59 19.16 -47.58
N PRO A 52 24.71 18.88 -48.28
CA PRO A 52 25.37 17.58 -48.38
C PRO A 52 26.16 17.25 -47.11
N PHE A 53 26.18 15.96 -46.75
CA PHE A 53 26.99 15.47 -45.64
C PHE A 53 28.46 15.36 -46.06
N ALA A 54 29.35 15.91 -45.24
CA ALA A 54 30.79 15.94 -45.46
C ALA A 54 31.53 15.67 -44.13
N GLY A 55 31.07 14.66 -43.39
CA GLY A 55 31.65 14.24 -42.13
C GLY A 55 33.08 13.73 -42.28
N ASN A 56 33.86 13.89 -41.21
CA ASN A 56 35.23 13.42 -41.07
C ASN A 56 35.37 12.59 -39.78
N GLY A 57 36.51 11.92 -39.58
CA GLY A 57 36.84 11.26 -38.31
C GLY A 57 36.42 9.79 -38.19
N ALA A 58 35.77 9.20 -39.20
CA ALA A 58 35.60 7.75 -39.24
C ALA A 58 36.92 7.08 -39.65
N VAL A 59 37.13 5.84 -39.21
CA VAL A 59 38.30 5.04 -39.61
C VAL A 59 38.30 4.74 -41.11
N GLU A 60 37.11 4.58 -41.69
CA GLU A 60 36.90 4.30 -43.12
C GLU A 60 37.13 5.54 -44.01
N GLY A 61 37.40 6.70 -43.41
CA GLY A 61 37.72 7.95 -44.10
C GLY A 61 36.56 8.96 -44.10
N ALA A 62 36.80 10.11 -44.74
CA ALA A 62 35.82 11.18 -44.86
C ALA A 62 34.63 10.78 -45.75
N ALA A 63 33.45 11.33 -45.46
CA ALA A 63 32.28 11.16 -46.31
C ALA A 63 32.49 11.83 -47.70
N PRO A 64 32.07 11.19 -48.80
CA PRO A 64 31.48 9.85 -48.86
C PRO A 64 32.51 8.71 -48.75
N VAL A 65 32.17 7.68 -48.00
CA VAL A 65 32.90 6.40 -47.95
C VAL A 65 32.39 5.50 -49.06
N ASN A 66 33.26 5.06 -49.98
CA ASN A 66 32.90 4.11 -51.03
C ASN A 66 32.89 2.68 -50.47
N VAL A 67 31.76 2.00 -50.56
CA VAL A 67 31.56 0.64 -50.03
C VAL A 67 31.37 -0.40 -51.13
N ALA A 68 31.77 -0.04 -52.36
CA ALA A 68 31.62 -0.87 -53.56
C ALA A 68 30.18 -1.39 -53.69
N ASN A 69 29.99 -2.64 -54.09
CA ASN A 69 28.66 -3.21 -54.32
C ASN A 69 28.04 -3.86 -53.06
N SER A 70 28.53 -3.51 -51.87
CA SER A 70 27.93 -3.96 -50.61
C SER A 70 26.60 -3.25 -50.34
N THR A 71 25.62 -3.96 -49.77
CA THR A 71 24.37 -3.36 -49.25
C THR A 71 24.42 -3.10 -47.75
N THR A 72 25.60 -3.27 -47.15
CA THR A 72 25.88 -2.98 -45.75
C THR A 72 27.18 -2.20 -45.61
N ALA A 73 27.29 -1.43 -44.53
CA ALA A 73 28.52 -0.75 -44.16
C ALA A 73 28.64 -0.62 -42.65
N SER A 74 29.87 -0.67 -42.14
CA SER A 74 30.19 -0.30 -40.77
C SER A 74 31.06 0.95 -40.81
N ILE A 75 30.62 2.01 -40.12
CA ILE A 75 31.38 3.25 -39.95
C ILE A 75 31.86 3.27 -38.51
N SER A 76 33.17 3.13 -38.32
CA SER A 76 33.82 3.03 -37.01
C SER A 76 34.66 4.28 -36.75
N GLY A 77 35.18 4.44 -35.53
CA GLY A 77 35.95 5.64 -35.16
C GLY A 77 35.12 6.82 -34.69
N LEU A 78 33.80 6.69 -34.62
CA LEU A 78 32.91 7.82 -34.38
C LEU A 78 32.96 8.28 -32.92
N ASP A 79 32.88 9.59 -32.71
CA ASP A 79 32.86 10.22 -31.39
C ASP A 79 31.53 9.91 -30.69
N PRO A 80 31.51 9.15 -29.58
CA PRO A 80 30.27 8.80 -28.90
C PRO A 80 29.53 10.01 -28.33
N GLY A 81 30.19 11.16 -28.14
CA GLY A 81 29.56 12.41 -27.67
C GLY A 81 28.85 13.20 -28.77
N SER A 82 28.86 12.70 -30.01
CA SER A 82 28.22 13.33 -31.16
C SER A 82 27.07 12.49 -31.70
N SER A 83 25.97 13.16 -32.09
CA SER A 83 24.93 12.51 -32.89
C SER A 83 25.38 12.46 -34.35
N TYR A 84 25.06 11.39 -35.07
CA TYR A 84 25.42 11.23 -36.48
C TYR A 84 24.20 11.04 -37.36
N TYR A 85 24.25 11.64 -38.55
CA TYR A 85 23.24 11.51 -39.59
C TYR A 85 23.84 10.80 -40.79
N PHE A 86 23.16 9.78 -41.32
CA PHE A 86 23.65 8.96 -42.43
C PHE A 86 22.69 8.97 -43.60
N ALA A 87 23.24 8.94 -44.82
CA ALA A 87 22.51 8.72 -46.06
C ALA A 87 23.37 7.92 -47.04
N VAL A 88 22.74 7.26 -48.02
CA VAL A 88 23.44 6.45 -49.03
C VAL A 88 23.01 6.86 -50.43
N THR A 89 23.96 6.90 -51.36
CA THR A 89 23.72 6.99 -52.80
C THR A 89 24.25 5.74 -53.50
N ALA A 90 23.88 5.50 -54.75
CA ALA A 90 24.68 4.64 -55.63
C ALA A 90 25.27 5.47 -56.73
N TYR A 91 26.35 4.94 -57.29
CA TYR A 91 26.89 5.40 -58.54
C TYR A 91 26.84 4.28 -59.58
N ASN A 92 26.65 4.66 -60.84
CA ASN A 92 26.77 3.75 -61.97
C ASN A 92 28.22 3.63 -62.47
N SER A 93 28.44 2.86 -63.53
CA SER A 93 29.75 2.66 -64.16
C SER A 93 30.42 3.94 -64.67
N SER A 94 29.67 5.02 -64.93
CA SER A 94 30.23 6.35 -65.27
C SER A 94 30.51 7.23 -64.05
N GLY A 95 30.25 6.74 -62.83
CA GLY A 95 30.44 7.48 -61.58
C GLY A 95 29.32 8.47 -61.25
N ALA A 96 28.24 8.51 -62.03
CA ALA A 96 27.11 9.39 -61.78
C ALA A 96 26.27 8.87 -60.61
N GLU A 97 25.99 9.75 -59.64
CA GLU A 97 25.31 9.39 -58.40
C GLU A 97 23.79 9.57 -58.47
N SER A 98 23.07 8.70 -57.75
CA SER A 98 21.66 8.88 -57.44
C SER A 98 21.44 10.02 -56.44
N ALA A 99 20.18 10.41 -56.24
CA ALA A 99 19.80 11.16 -55.04
C ALA A 99 20.09 10.34 -53.77
N TYR A 100 20.19 11.04 -52.63
CA TYR A 100 20.31 10.43 -51.31
C TYR A 100 19.11 9.52 -50.97
N SER A 101 19.36 8.49 -50.17
CA SER A 101 18.33 7.76 -49.42
C SER A 101 17.60 8.67 -48.40
N ASN A 102 16.67 8.11 -47.63
CA ASN A 102 16.28 8.75 -46.38
C ASN A 102 17.49 8.92 -45.46
N VAL A 103 17.47 9.99 -44.66
CA VAL A 103 18.45 10.22 -43.59
C VAL A 103 18.05 9.40 -42.36
N VAL A 104 19.01 8.71 -41.77
CA VAL A 104 18.85 8.06 -40.45
C VAL A 104 19.73 8.79 -39.42
N GLN A 105 19.20 8.96 -38.21
CA GLN A 105 19.92 9.56 -37.09
C GLN A 105 20.35 8.47 -36.11
N VAL A 106 21.60 8.53 -35.69
CA VAL A 106 22.14 7.85 -34.52
C VAL A 106 22.40 8.91 -33.47
N LYS A 107 21.79 8.78 -32.30
CA LYS A 107 22.00 9.73 -31.20
C LYS A 107 23.36 9.48 -30.55
N GLU A 108 23.85 10.48 -29.84
CA GLU A 108 25.03 10.33 -28.99
C GLU A 108 24.76 9.33 -27.84
N MET A 109 25.82 8.77 -27.26
CA MET A 109 25.75 7.64 -26.32
C MET A 109 26.47 7.92 -24.98
N VAL A 110 26.87 9.16 -24.73
CA VAL A 110 27.50 9.58 -23.47
C VAL A 110 26.38 9.84 -22.46
N PRO A 111 26.31 9.06 -21.36
CA PRO A 111 25.34 9.34 -20.31
C PRO A 111 25.78 10.49 -19.42
N PRO A 112 24.83 11.15 -18.72
CA PRO A 112 25.14 12.15 -17.71
C PRO A 112 26.08 11.63 -16.63
N VAL A 113 27.02 12.46 -16.19
CA VAL A 113 27.80 12.23 -14.97
C VAL A 113 27.00 12.77 -13.78
N VAL A 114 26.76 11.96 -12.76
CA VAL A 114 25.87 12.27 -11.64
C VAL A 114 26.61 12.19 -10.30
N ASP A 115 26.36 13.15 -9.40
CA ASP A 115 26.86 13.14 -8.03
C ASP A 115 25.75 13.43 -7.00
N ILE A 116 25.91 12.89 -5.78
CA ILE A 116 24.98 13.09 -4.66
C ILE A 116 25.69 13.84 -3.54
N ALA A 117 25.23 15.05 -3.26
CA ALA A 117 25.64 15.85 -2.12
C ALA A 117 24.62 15.71 -0.98
N VAL A 118 25.06 15.33 0.22
CA VAL A 118 24.19 15.26 1.41
C VAL A 118 24.66 16.32 2.39
N SER A 119 23.82 17.32 2.66
CA SER A 119 24.15 18.39 3.60
C SER A 119 23.94 17.89 5.04
N SER A 120 25.03 17.50 5.71
CA SER A 120 25.02 17.12 7.12
C SER A 120 26.27 17.61 7.85
N ALA A 121 26.10 18.07 9.09
CA ALA A 121 27.21 18.41 9.98
C ALA A 121 27.73 17.19 10.78
N THR A 122 27.03 16.06 10.70
CA THR A 122 27.26 14.84 11.48
C THR A 122 27.42 13.62 10.58
N THR A 123 28.03 12.57 11.10
CA THR A 123 28.21 11.28 10.41
C THR A 123 26.91 10.48 10.29
N THR A 124 25.95 10.73 11.18
CA THR A 124 24.60 10.16 11.14
C THR A 124 23.56 11.24 10.88
N LEU A 125 22.59 10.92 10.03
CA LEU A 125 21.52 11.81 9.58
C LEU A 125 20.33 11.75 10.53
N SER A 126 19.72 12.89 10.81
CA SER A 126 18.49 13.00 11.60
C SER A 126 17.65 14.20 11.16
N GLY A 127 16.36 14.18 11.49
CA GLY A 127 15.45 15.27 11.11
C GLY A 127 15.12 15.29 9.62
N THR A 128 14.89 16.50 9.10
CA THR A 128 14.78 16.73 7.66
C THR A 128 16.17 16.99 7.08
N VAL A 129 16.61 16.17 6.13
CA VAL A 129 17.91 16.28 5.46
C VAL A 129 17.72 16.75 4.03
N SER A 130 18.50 17.74 3.60
CA SER A 130 18.55 18.14 2.19
C SER A 130 19.57 17.30 1.44
N VAL A 131 19.12 16.63 0.37
CA VAL A 131 19.95 15.84 -0.53
C VAL A 131 19.99 16.53 -1.89
N GLY A 132 21.16 17.06 -2.24
CA GLY A 132 21.46 17.61 -3.55
C GLY A 132 21.88 16.53 -4.53
N VAL A 133 21.43 16.66 -5.78
CA VAL A 133 21.91 15.87 -6.92
C VAL A 133 22.42 16.83 -7.98
N ASP A 134 23.69 16.70 -8.33
CA ASP A 134 24.29 17.37 -9.48
C ASP A 134 24.40 16.40 -10.65
N ALA A 135 24.26 16.92 -11.87
CA ALA A 135 24.43 16.14 -13.08
C ALA A 135 24.85 17.02 -14.25
N GLN A 136 25.80 16.52 -15.04
CA GLN A 136 26.33 17.23 -16.21
C GLN A 136 26.42 16.28 -17.40
N ASP A 137 26.12 16.82 -18.58
CA ASP A 137 26.07 16.06 -19.83
C ASP A 137 26.34 16.98 -21.04
N ASN A 138 26.87 16.43 -22.14
CA ASN A 138 27.22 17.16 -23.37
C ASN A 138 25.99 17.64 -24.18
N VAL A 139 24.83 16.99 -24.07
CA VAL A 139 23.58 17.42 -24.72
C VAL A 139 22.54 17.92 -23.72
N GLY A 140 22.93 18.04 -22.45
CA GLY A 140 22.13 18.60 -21.37
C GLY A 140 21.22 17.59 -20.70
N VAL A 141 21.05 17.77 -19.39
CA VAL A 141 20.20 16.91 -18.55
C VAL A 141 18.74 17.35 -18.63
N THR A 142 17.85 16.41 -18.91
CA THR A 142 16.40 16.63 -19.07
C THR A 142 15.57 16.12 -17.90
N LYS A 143 16.13 15.24 -17.06
CA LYS A 143 15.45 14.69 -15.89
C LYS A 143 16.46 14.17 -14.87
N VAL A 144 16.15 14.36 -13.59
CA VAL A 144 16.86 13.77 -12.44
C VAL A 144 15.87 13.09 -11.52
N GLU A 145 16.22 11.92 -11.00
CA GLU A 145 15.44 11.17 -10.00
C GLU A 145 16.34 10.80 -8.83
N LEU A 146 15.85 10.93 -7.60
CA LEU A 146 16.53 10.49 -6.39
C LEU A 146 15.68 9.45 -5.67
N TYR A 147 16.30 8.35 -5.29
CA TYR A 147 15.71 7.23 -4.59
C TYR A 147 16.39 7.00 -3.24
N VAL A 148 15.61 6.49 -2.27
CA VAL A 148 16.09 5.92 -1.02
C VAL A 148 15.76 4.43 -1.04
N GLY A 149 16.78 3.58 -1.19
CA GLY A 149 16.58 2.19 -1.60
C GLY A 149 15.82 2.13 -2.93
N ASN A 150 14.65 1.51 -2.93
CA ASN A 150 13.80 1.40 -4.13
C ASN A 150 12.69 2.46 -4.21
N THR A 151 12.57 3.34 -3.21
CA THR A 151 11.48 4.32 -3.12
C THR A 151 11.92 5.65 -3.72
N LEU A 152 11.15 6.18 -4.68
CA LEU A 152 11.39 7.51 -5.25
C LEU A 152 11.16 8.57 -4.18
N LEU A 153 12.20 9.33 -3.85
CA LEU A 153 12.10 10.49 -2.97
C LEU A 153 11.59 11.72 -3.73
N GLY A 154 12.06 11.91 -4.97
CA GLY A 154 11.61 13.00 -5.82
C GLY A 154 12.28 13.01 -7.20
N ALA A 155 11.77 13.85 -8.09
CA ALA A 155 12.32 14.07 -9.41
C ALA A 155 12.39 15.57 -9.75
N GLY A 156 13.37 15.96 -10.56
CA GLY A 156 13.57 17.30 -11.11
C GLY A 156 13.74 17.26 -12.63
N SER A 157 13.50 18.39 -13.30
CA SER A 157 13.65 18.52 -14.76
C SER A 157 15.01 19.03 -15.22
N THR A 158 15.86 19.46 -14.29
CA THR A 158 17.21 19.99 -14.54
C THR A 158 18.10 19.73 -13.31
N ALA A 159 19.41 19.70 -13.51
CA ALA A 159 20.41 19.71 -12.43
C ALA A 159 21.11 21.08 -12.33
N PRO A 160 21.62 21.47 -11.14
CA PRO A 160 21.50 20.76 -9.86
C PRO A 160 20.08 20.85 -9.28
N CYS A 161 19.67 19.85 -8.51
CA CYS A 161 18.39 19.85 -7.79
C CYS A 161 18.58 19.37 -6.34
N ALA A 162 17.63 19.69 -5.45
CA ALA A 162 17.68 19.29 -4.05
C ALA A 162 16.33 18.74 -3.59
N PHE A 163 16.38 17.72 -2.75
CA PHE A 163 15.21 17.01 -2.23
C PHE A 163 15.26 16.97 -0.70
N ASN A 164 14.12 17.23 -0.06
CA ASN A 164 13.98 17.12 1.39
C ASN A 164 13.62 15.68 1.77
N TRP A 165 14.50 15.03 2.53
CA TRP A 165 14.31 13.68 3.03
C TRP A 165 13.98 13.68 4.53
N GLN A 166 12.79 13.17 4.89
CA GLN A 166 12.37 13.03 6.28
C GLN A 166 12.95 11.76 6.91
N THR A 167 14.07 11.92 7.63
CA THR A 167 14.78 10.81 8.28
C THR A 167 14.35 10.57 9.72
N ALA A 168 13.67 11.54 10.34
CA ALA A 168 13.24 11.46 11.74
C ALA A 168 12.31 10.26 11.99
N SER A 169 11.36 10.00 11.10
CA SER A 169 10.37 8.92 11.24
C SER A 169 10.84 7.58 10.68
N MET A 170 12.12 7.46 10.34
CA MET A 170 12.66 6.25 9.72
C MET A 170 13.34 5.36 10.75
N PRO A 171 13.35 4.03 10.54
CA PRO A 171 14.18 3.13 11.33
C PRO A 171 15.66 3.54 11.28
N PRO A 172 16.39 3.45 12.40
CA PRO A 172 17.84 3.59 12.43
C PRO A 172 18.50 2.60 11.49
N GLY A 173 19.54 3.02 10.75
CA GLY A 173 20.30 2.09 9.93
C GLY A 173 20.98 2.71 8.72
N GLN A 174 21.50 1.82 7.88
CA GLN A 174 22.14 2.17 6.62
C GLN A 174 21.10 2.30 5.51
N TYR A 175 21.22 3.37 4.72
CA TYR A 175 20.40 3.63 3.55
C TYR A 175 21.30 3.89 2.34
N THR A 176 20.93 3.32 1.19
CA THR A 176 21.54 3.64 -0.10
C THR A 176 20.67 4.69 -0.80
N LEU A 177 21.26 5.84 -1.10
CA LEU A 177 20.69 6.83 -2.00
C LEU A 177 21.12 6.48 -3.42
N SER A 178 20.18 6.41 -4.35
CA SER A 178 20.49 6.17 -5.77
C SER A 178 19.93 7.31 -6.59
N ALA A 179 20.77 7.95 -7.41
CA ALA A 179 20.36 9.03 -8.30
C ALA A 179 20.48 8.59 -9.76
N LYS A 180 19.50 9.00 -10.57
CA LYS A 180 19.49 8.80 -12.01
C LYS A 180 19.34 10.14 -12.71
N ALA A 181 20.10 10.38 -13.76
CA ALA A 181 19.92 11.53 -14.64
C ALA A 181 19.78 11.07 -16.09
N TYR A 182 18.93 11.75 -16.84
CA TYR A 182 18.63 11.46 -18.23
C TYR A 182 19.01 12.67 -19.08
N ASP A 183 19.69 12.46 -20.19
CA ASP A 183 20.00 13.53 -21.16
C ASP A 183 18.90 13.71 -22.22
N ALA A 184 19.15 14.56 -23.22
CA ALA A 184 18.24 14.76 -24.35
C ALA A 184 18.28 13.63 -25.40
N ALA A 185 19.35 12.84 -25.44
CA ALA A 185 19.47 11.68 -26.31
C ALA A 185 18.69 10.46 -25.77
N GLY A 186 18.43 10.42 -24.46
CA GLY A 186 17.82 9.33 -23.72
C GLY A 186 18.82 8.42 -23.00
N ASN A 187 20.10 8.79 -22.91
CA ASN A 187 21.05 8.01 -22.10
C ASN A 187 20.84 8.29 -20.61
N VAL A 188 21.25 7.34 -19.77
CA VAL A 188 20.99 7.36 -18.33
C VAL A 188 22.29 7.25 -17.57
N GLY A 189 22.61 8.30 -16.81
CA GLY A 189 23.65 8.33 -15.81
C GLY A 189 23.11 7.88 -14.46
N THR A 190 23.89 7.11 -13.70
CA THR A 190 23.48 6.66 -12.36
C THR A 190 24.63 6.76 -11.38
N THR A 191 24.33 7.09 -10.12
CA THR A 191 25.28 7.04 -9.01
C THR A 191 24.59 6.58 -7.74
N GLU A 192 25.36 6.05 -6.78
CA GLU A 192 24.86 5.64 -5.47
C GLU A 192 25.71 6.20 -4.35
N LYS A 193 25.09 6.47 -3.21
CA LYS A 193 25.75 6.96 -2.00
C LYS A 193 25.14 6.31 -0.76
N VAL A 194 25.98 5.66 0.03
CA VAL A 194 25.58 5.08 1.31
C VAL A 194 25.62 6.14 2.41
N VAL A 195 24.56 6.18 3.22
CA VAL A 195 24.42 7.06 4.39
C VAL A 195 23.86 6.30 5.58
N TYR A 196 24.03 6.85 6.78
CA TYR A 196 23.51 6.29 8.01
C TYR A 196 22.49 7.23 8.63
N VAL A 197 21.31 6.72 8.96
CA VAL A 197 20.23 7.46 9.63
C VAL A 197 20.21 7.04 11.09
N ALA A 198 20.21 8.02 11.99
CA ALA A 198 20.04 7.80 13.42
C ALA A 198 18.62 7.29 13.74
N GLY A 199 17.62 7.75 12.99
CA GLY A 199 16.22 7.33 13.09
C GLY A 199 15.55 7.71 14.40
N ASP A 200 14.32 7.23 14.59
CA ASP A 200 13.65 7.24 15.90
C ASP A 200 13.81 5.88 16.59
N THR A 201 14.17 5.90 17.86
CA THR A 201 14.30 4.72 18.73
C THR A 201 13.37 4.78 19.93
N SER A 202 12.61 5.86 20.07
CA SER A 202 11.69 6.04 21.18
C SER A 202 10.49 5.13 20.99
N VAL A 203 10.10 4.43 22.05
CA VAL A 203 8.94 3.55 22.02
C VAL A 203 7.69 4.33 22.45
N PRO A 204 6.53 4.16 21.79
CA PRO A 204 5.29 4.75 22.24
C PRO A 204 4.96 4.42 23.70
N THR A 205 4.59 5.42 24.50
CA THR A 205 4.08 5.22 25.86
C THR A 205 2.60 4.91 25.80
N VAL A 206 2.22 3.67 26.15
CA VAL A 206 0.83 3.17 26.08
C VAL A 206 0.20 3.13 27.47
N THR A 207 -1.10 3.43 27.55
CA THR A 207 -1.90 3.38 28.78
C THR A 207 -3.29 2.81 28.50
N ILE A 208 -3.84 2.08 29.46
CA ILE A 208 -5.26 1.72 29.51
C ILE A 208 -5.82 2.38 30.76
N SER A 209 -6.72 3.35 30.61
CA SER A 209 -7.28 4.14 31.71
C SER A 209 -8.58 3.57 32.24
N ALA A 210 -9.31 2.80 31.41
CA ALA A 210 -10.49 2.06 31.81
C ALA A 210 -10.62 0.77 30.98
N PRO A 211 -11.08 -0.34 31.57
CA PRO A 211 -11.33 -0.54 33.01
C PRO A 211 -10.02 -0.55 33.83
N ALA A 212 -10.12 -0.24 35.13
CA ALA A 212 -8.97 -0.32 36.02
C ALA A 212 -8.54 -1.78 36.25
N ASN A 213 -7.25 -2.00 36.51
CA ASN A 213 -6.72 -3.34 36.78
C ASN A 213 -7.44 -4.02 37.95
N SER A 214 -7.66 -5.32 37.81
CA SER A 214 -8.41 -6.21 38.71
C SER A 214 -9.88 -5.85 38.93
N LYS A 215 -10.48 -4.99 38.08
CA LYS A 215 -11.91 -4.71 38.18
C LYS A 215 -12.77 -5.91 37.80
N GLN A 216 -13.86 -6.08 38.54
CA GLN A 216 -14.97 -6.92 38.12
C GLN A 216 -15.84 -6.13 37.15
N VAL A 217 -16.16 -6.73 36.00
CA VAL A 217 -16.95 -6.10 34.93
C VAL A 217 -18.00 -7.05 34.37
N SER A 218 -19.04 -6.51 33.74
CA SER A 218 -20.10 -7.29 33.10
C SER A 218 -20.85 -6.44 32.05
N GLY A 219 -21.56 -7.10 31.14
CA GLY A 219 -22.33 -6.43 30.07
C GLY A 219 -21.44 -5.74 29.04
N THR A 220 -21.78 -4.52 28.65
CA THR A 220 -20.96 -3.69 27.75
C THR A 220 -20.05 -2.78 28.57
N VAL A 221 -18.74 -2.88 28.34
CA VAL A 221 -17.71 -2.13 29.06
C VAL A 221 -16.98 -1.22 28.09
N THR A 222 -16.93 0.07 28.39
CA THR A 222 -16.09 0.99 27.61
C THR A 222 -14.63 0.86 28.04
N VAL A 223 -13.79 0.45 27.10
CA VAL A 223 -12.34 0.42 27.21
C VAL A 223 -11.79 1.72 26.66
N THR A 224 -11.07 2.46 27.50
CA THR A 224 -10.40 3.71 27.12
C THR A 224 -8.90 3.50 27.23
N ALA A 225 -8.18 3.72 26.14
CA ALA A 225 -6.75 3.55 26.08
C ALA A 225 -6.12 4.61 25.18
N GLY A 226 -4.84 4.90 25.43
CA GLY A 226 -4.12 5.94 24.72
C GLY A 226 -2.63 5.65 24.63
N ALA A 227 -1.99 6.22 23.62
CA ALA A 227 -0.57 6.12 23.33
C ALA A 227 -0.05 7.47 22.84
N THR A 228 1.14 7.84 23.31
CA THR A 228 1.87 9.03 22.87
C THR A 228 3.30 8.67 22.53
N ASP A 229 3.87 9.41 21.58
CA ASP A 229 5.23 9.24 21.11
C ASP A 229 5.81 10.62 20.71
N ASN A 230 7.14 10.78 20.67
CA ASN A 230 7.82 12.04 20.32
C ASN A 230 7.61 12.46 18.86
N ILE A 231 7.47 11.51 17.93
CA ILE A 231 7.16 11.81 16.52
C ILE A 231 5.69 11.54 16.24
N GLY A 232 5.15 10.45 16.77
CA GLY A 232 3.74 10.14 16.67
C GLY A 232 3.46 8.65 16.52
N VAL A 233 2.25 8.28 16.90
CA VAL A 233 1.76 6.89 16.82
C VAL A 233 1.09 6.66 15.46
N THR A 234 1.46 5.59 14.77
CA THR A 234 0.91 5.21 13.45
C THR A 234 -0.10 4.08 13.54
N SER A 235 -0.03 3.26 14.59
CA SER A 235 -0.95 2.13 14.79
C SER A 235 -1.23 1.87 16.26
N PHE A 236 -2.42 1.37 16.53
CA PHE A 236 -2.89 0.97 17.85
C PHE A 236 -3.76 -0.29 17.71
N ALA A 237 -3.52 -1.30 18.53
CA ALA A 237 -4.27 -2.54 18.58
C ALA A 237 -4.64 -2.88 20.03
N LEU A 238 -5.88 -3.32 20.25
CA LEU A 238 -6.37 -3.79 21.54
C LEU A 238 -6.76 -5.26 21.40
N TYR A 239 -6.26 -6.08 22.32
CA TYR A 239 -6.51 -7.50 22.41
C TYR A 239 -7.25 -7.84 23.69
N ASP A 240 -8.13 -8.83 23.63
CA ASP A 240 -8.61 -9.58 24.79
C ASP A 240 -7.93 -10.94 24.81
N ASN A 241 -7.07 -11.15 25.81
CA ASN A 241 -6.08 -12.21 25.85
C ASN A 241 -5.22 -12.17 24.58
N SER A 242 -5.39 -13.13 23.67
CA SER A 242 -4.69 -13.18 22.38
C SER A 242 -5.54 -12.75 21.18
N SER A 243 -6.84 -12.46 21.39
CA SER A 243 -7.76 -12.14 20.29
C SER A 243 -7.79 -10.64 20.04
N LEU A 244 -7.53 -10.22 18.80
CA LEU A 244 -7.67 -8.82 18.40
C LEU A 244 -9.15 -8.42 18.46
N ILE A 245 -9.47 -7.42 19.29
CA ILE A 245 -10.83 -6.90 19.44
C ILE A 245 -11.01 -5.52 18.84
N TYR A 246 -9.91 -4.77 18.64
CA TYR A 246 -9.95 -3.44 18.02
C TYR A 246 -8.60 -3.05 17.42
N ALA A 247 -8.62 -2.31 16.31
CA ALA A 247 -7.43 -1.71 15.71
C ALA A 247 -7.74 -0.31 15.15
N ALA A 248 -6.77 0.59 15.19
CA ALA A 248 -6.87 1.94 14.65
C ALA A 248 -5.49 2.50 14.26
N ASN A 249 -5.49 3.54 13.42
CA ASN A 249 -4.28 4.25 12.98
C ASN A 249 -4.12 5.59 13.71
N GLN A 250 -4.39 5.61 15.02
CA GLN A 250 -4.40 6.80 15.87
C GLN A 250 -4.07 6.43 17.31
N GLY A 251 -3.53 7.39 18.07
CA GLY A 251 -3.00 7.14 19.41
C GLY A 251 -4.04 7.00 20.52
N ALA A 252 -5.31 7.34 20.34
CA ALA A 252 -6.32 7.27 21.41
C ALA A 252 -7.61 6.58 20.94
N ILE A 253 -8.18 5.75 21.82
CA ILE A 253 -9.35 4.92 21.52
C ILE A 253 -10.38 4.96 22.66
N SER A 254 -11.65 4.76 22.27
CA SER A 254 -12.77 4.45 23.16
C SER A 254 -13.57 3.33 22.49
N TYR A 255 -13.54 2.14 23.07
CA TYR A 255 -14.10 0.93 22.48
C TYR A 255 -15.13 0.28 23.41
N ASN A 256 -16.32 -0.01 22.90
CA ASN A 256 -17.38 -0.70 23.66
C ASN A 256 -17.20 -2.21 23.56
N TRP A 257 -16.55 -2.80 24.56
CA TRP A 257 -16.28 -4.23 24.64
C TRP A 257 -17.50 -4.99 25.19
N ASN A 258 -18.00 -5.95 24.40
CA ASN A 258 -19.10 -6.82 24.79
C ASN A 258 -18.58 -8.02 25.61
N THR A 259 -18.66 -7.93 26.94
CA THR A 259 -18.16 -8.97 27.83
C THR A 259 -19.05 -10.21 27.90
N VAL A 260 -20.31 -10.11 27.47
CA VAL A 260 -21.21 -11.29 27.36
C VAL A 260 -20.67 -12.25 26.30
N ALA A 261 -20.20 -11.72 25.17
CA ALA A 261 -19.58 -12.51 24.12
C ALA A 261 -18.19 -13.03 24.50
N ALA A 262 -17.45 -12.28 25.33
CA ALA A 262 -16.13 -12.68 25.81
C ALA A 262 -16.19 -13.87 26.79
N GLY A 263 -17.27 -13.98 27.57
CA GLY A 263 -17.46 -15.03 28.57
C GLY A 263 -16.98 -14.65 29.97
N ASN A 264 -17.33 -15.45 30.97
CA ASN A 264 -16.92 -15.19 32.36
C ASN A 264 -15.51 -15.71 32.65
N GLY A 265 -14.79 -15.01 33.52
CA GLY A 265 -13.45 -15.39 33.97
C GLY A 265 -12.46 -14.24 33.93
N SER A 266 -11.17 -14.58 34.00
CA SER A 266 -10.09 -13.61 33.90
C SER A 266 -9.83 -13.27 32.44
N HIS A 267 -9.81 -11.96 32.13
CA HIS A 267 -9.49 -11.43 30.80
C HIS A 267 -8.35 -10.43 30.92
N THR A 268 -7.28 -10.62 30.15
CA THR A 268 -6.18 -9.66 30.07
C THR A 268 -6.35 -8.82 28.81
N LEU A 269 -6.70 -7.54 28.99
CA LEU A 269 -6.73 -6.57 27.91
C LEU A 269 -5.31 -6.07 27.64
N VAL A 270 -4.83 -6.19 26.41
CA VAL A 270 -3.49 -5.73 26.00
C VAL A 270 -3.63 -4.68 24.90
N ALA A 271 -3.14 -3.48 25.16
CA ALA A 271 -3.01 -2.42 24.17
C ALA A 271 -1.56 -2.39 23.66
N ILE A 272 -1.39 -2.38 22.34
CA ILE A 272 -0.09 -2.28 21.66
C ILE A 272 -0.18 -1.11 20.69
N ALA A 273 0.83 -0.25 20.70
CA ALA A 273 0.93 0.86 19.74
C ALA A 273 2.31 0.90 19.11
N SER A 274 2.39 1.32 17.85
CA SER A 274 3.65 1.49 17.13
C SER A 274 3.75 2.86 16.46
N ASP A 275 4.98 3.36 16.34
CA ASP A 275 5.31 4.61 15.62
C ASP A 275 5.63 4.34 14.14
N ALA A 276 6.12 5.36 13.42
CA ALA A 276 6.51 5.24 12.01
C ALA A 276 7.87 4.55 11.81
N ALA A 277 8.75 4.58 12.82
CA ALA A 277 10.06 3.93 12.79
C ALA A 277 9.98 2.43 13.14
N GLY A 278 8.80 1.94 13.53
CA GLY A 278 8.54 0.55 13.87
C GLY A 278 8.77 0.21 15.35
N ASN A 279 9.00 1.21 16.20
CA ASN A 279 9.12 1.01 17.65
C ASN A 279 7.73 0.71 18.22
N ALA A 280 7.64 -0.27 19.13
CA ALA A 280 6.36 -0.76 19.65
C ALA A 280 6.34 -0.76 21.18
N GLY A 281 5.30 -0.13 21.74
CA GLY A 281 5.03 -0.07 23.17
C GLY A 281 3.75 -0.81 23.51
N SER A 282 3.59 -1.21 24.77
CA SER A 282 2.37 -1.88 25.22
C SER A 282 2.01 -1.59 26.66
N ALA A 283 0.72 -1.77 26.98
CA ALA A 283 0.19 -1.77 28.33
C ALA A 283 -0.88 -2.85 28.45
N SER A 284 -1.06 -3.38 29.66
CA SER A 284 -2.08 -4.39 29.91
C SER A 284 -2.79 -4.16 31.23
N VAL A 285 -4.07 -4.51 31.28
CA VAL A 285 -4.85 -4.64 32.52
C VAL A 285 -5.57 -5.98 32.51
N THR A 286 -5.65 -6.63 33.67
CA THR A 286 -6.43 -7.85 33.85
C THR A 286 -7.72 -7.51 34.57
N VAL A 287 -8.86 -7.98 34.07
CA VAL A 287 -10.18 -7.82 34.69
C VAL A 287 -10.83 -9.18 34.89
N ASN A 288 -11.81 -9.24 35.78
CA ASN A 288 -12.63 -10.43 35.98
C ASN A 288 -14.04 -10.17 35.43
N VAL A 289 -14.38 -10.82 34.32
CA VAL A 289 -15.71 -10.77 33.74
C VAL A 289 -16.64 -11.69 34.52
N ALA A 290 -17.75 -11.12 34.99
CA ALA A 290 -18.76 -11.81 35.78
C ALA A 290 -20.17 -11.42 35.30
N ASN A 291 -20.54 -11.88 34.12
CA ASN A 291 -21.92 -11.78 33.63
C ASN A 291 -22.82 -12.73 34.41
N ASP A 292 -24.02 -12.27 34.71
CA ASP A 292 -25.05 -13.13 35.28
C ASP A 292 -25.60 -14.06 34.20
N VAL A 293 -25.59 -15.36 34.52
CA VAL A 293 -26.02 -16.45 33.62
C VAL A 293 -27.13 -17.29 34.25
N VAL A 294 -27.57 -16.92 35.46
CA VAL A 294 -28.64 -17.63 36.16
C VAL A 294 -29.96 -17.06 35.67
N ALA A 295 -30.89 -17.94 35.31
CA ALA A 295 -32.21 -17.54 34.85
C ALA A 295 -33.22 -17.44 36.00
N PRO A 296 -34.23 -16.54 35.91
CA PRO A 296 -35.24 -16.40 36.94
C PRO A 296 -36.01 -17.68 37.25
N SER A 297 -36.25 -17.94 38.53
CA SER A 297 -37.15 -18.98 38.99
C SER A 297 -38.58 -18.47 39.05
N VAL A 298 -39.47 -19.06 38.25
CA VAL A 298 -40.88 -18.67 38.17
C VAL A 298 -41.74 -19.55 39.08
N ASN A 299 -42.40 -18.91 40.04
CA ASN A 299 -43.47 -19.49 40.84
C ASN A 299 -44.83 -19.15 40.21
N LEU A 300 -45.38 -20.11 39.47
CA LEU A 300 -46.71 -20.01 38.88
C LEU A 300 -47.74 -20.59 39.85
N VAL A 301 -48.72 -19.77 40.24
CA VAL A 301 -49.86 -20.18 41.07
C VAL A 301 -51.12 -20.18 40.22
N LEU A 302 -51.70 -21.37 40.14
CA LEU A 302 -52.94 -21.65 39.43
C LEU A 302 -53.99 -22.08 40.48
N PRO A 303 -55.26 -21.63 40.40
CA PRO A 303 -56.34 -22.21 41.18
C PRO A 303 -56.37 -23.75 41.13
N SER A 304 -56.83 -24.39 42.20
CA SER A 304 -56.87 -25.86 42.30
C SER A 304 -57.80 -26.49 41.25
N SER A 305 -57.33 -27.58 40.63
CA SER A 305 -58.13 -28.44 39.74
C SER A 305 -59.18 -29.25 40.53
N PRO A 306 -60.37 -29.57 39.97
CA PRO A 306 -60.87 -29.14 38.65
C PRO A 306 -61.23 -27.65 38.66
N TYR A 307 -60.88 -26.93 37.60
CA TYR A 307 -61.28 -25.54 37.41
C TYR A 307 -62.80 -25.49 37.17
N LEU A 308 -63.55 -25.36 38.27
CA LEU A 308 -65.00 -25.48 38.25
C LEU A 308 -65.67 -24.22 37.66
N LYS A 309 -66.31 -24.45 36.50
CA LYS A 309 -67.52 -23.79 35.98
C LYS A 309 -67.47 -22.35 35.46
N ASN A 310 -66.48 -21.52 35.79
CA ASN A 310 -66.40 -20.16 35.21
C ASN A 310 -65.53 -20.15 33.94
N ALA A 311 -65.88 -19.33 32.95
CA ALA A 311 -65.14 -19.27 31.69
C ALA A 311 -63.76 -18.59 31.82
N ASN A 312 -63.39 -18.09 33.01
CA ASN A 312 -62.28 -17.17 33.23
C ASN A 312 -61.18 -17.81 34.08
N LEU A 313 -60.03 -18.08 33.47
CA LEU A 313 -58.81 -18.53 34.14
C LEU A 313 -58.07 -17.33 34.73
N LYS A 314 -57.87 -17.31 36.05
CA LYS A 314 -56.98 -16.35 36.73
C LYS A 314 -55.59 -16.96 36.88
N VAL A 315 -54.61 -16.33 36.26
CA VAL A 315 -53.19 -16.66 36.39
C VAL A 315 -52.56 -15.66 37.35
N ALA A 316 -51.78 -16.15 38.31
CA ALA A 316 -50.92 -15.34 39.13
C ALA A 316 -49.53 -15.98 39.16
N ALA A 317 -48.49 -15.20 38.93
CA ALA A 317 -47.13 -15.69 39.02
C ALA A 317 -46.22 -14.63 39.64
N SER A 318 -45.22 -15.09 40.36
CA SER A 318 -44.07 -14.28 40.77
C SER A 318 -42.80 -14.96 40.30
N ALA A 319 -41.74 -14.18 40.11
CA ALA A 319 -40.42 -14.71 39.81
C ALA A 319 -39.39 -14.12 40.78
N GLN A 320 -38.37 -14.92 41.07
CA GLN A 320 -37.21 -14.52 41.86
C GLN A 320 -35.96 -14.89 41.10
N ASP A 321 -34.93 -14.07 41.25
CA ASP A 321 -33.64 -14.26 40.60
C ASP A 321 -32.55 -13.65 41.48
N ASN A 322 -31.28 -14.04 41.28
CA ASN A 322 -30.13 -13.43 41.98
C ASN A 322 -29.85 -12.00 41.51
N VAL A 323 -30.39 -11.61 40.36
CA VAL A 323 -30.49 -10.25 39.85
C VAL A 323 -31.97 -9.85 39.78
N ALA A 324 -32.27 -8.58 39.52
CA ALA A 324 -33.66 -8.12 39.42
C ALA A 324 -34.38 -8.76 38.23
N VAL A 325 -35.58 -9.32 38.47
CA VAL A 325 -36.53 -9.67 37.40
C VAL A 325 -37.13 -8.38 36.84
N VAL A 326 -36.89 -8.12 35.55
CA VAL A 326 -37.31 -6.87 34.89
C VAL A 326 -38.53 -7.03 33.99
N ARG A 327 -38.86 -8.26 33.59
CA ARG A 327 -40.01 -8.53 32.71
C ARG A 327 -40.63 -9.90 32.99
N MET A 328 -41.96 -9.98 32.96
CA MET A 328 -42.71 -11.24 32.94
C MET A 328 -43.76 -11.25 31.83
N GLU A 329 -43.99 -12.42 31.24
CA GLU A 329 -44.94 -12.65 30.15
C GLU A 329 -45.78 -13.90 30.44
N VAL A 330 -47.10 -13.83 30.24
CA VAL A 330 -48.03 -14.97 30.39
C VAL A 330 -48.56 -15.37 29.02
N TYR A 331 -48.50 -16.66 28.70
CA TYR A 331 -48.98 -17.26 27.47
C TYR A 331 -50.04 -18.32 27.76
N LEU A 332 -51.03 -18.43 26.87
CA LEU A 332 -51.99 -19.54 26.81
C LEU A 332 -51.86 -20.21 25.45
N ASP A 333 -51.54 -21.50 25.44
CA ASP A 333 -51.30 -22.31 24.24
C ASP A 333 -50.30 -21.65 23.27
N GLY A 334 -49.28 -20.99 23.84
CA GLY A 334 -48.24 -20.28 23.10
C GLY A 334 -48.62 -18.85 22.67
N VAL A 335 -49.85 -18.40 22.89
CA VAL A 335 -50.30 -17.03 22.56
C VAL A 335 -50.08 -16.10 23.75
N LEU A 336 -49.39 -14.98 23.55
CA LEU A 336 -49.15 -13.97 24.59
C LEU A 336 -50.47 -13.35 25.04
N LEU A 337 -50.75 -13.43 26.33
CA LEU A 337 -51.91 -12.79 26.95
C LEU A 337 -51.57 -11.43 27.54
N LEU A 338 -50.46 -11.36 28.27
CA LEU A 338 -50.06 -10.17 29.03
C LEU A 338 -48.56 -10.17 29.28
N GLY A 339 -47.96 -8.98 29.24
CA GLY A 339 -46.61 -8.72 29.72
C GLY A 339 -46.60 -7.64 30.80
N THR A 340 -45.58 -7.64 31.66
CA THR A 340 -45.34 -6.61 32.67
C THR A 340 -43.84 -6.41 32.89
N ASN A 341 -43.45 -5.21 33.34
CA ASN A 341 -42.07 -4.90 33.74
C ASN A 341 -41.91 -4.99 35.27
N SER A 342 -42.35 -6.10 35.84
CA SER A 342 -42.36 -6.36 37.28
C SER A 342 -42.07 -7.84 37.54
N GLY A 343 -41.52 -8.17 38.71
CA GLY A 343 -41.31 -9.55 39.18
C GLY A 343 -42.59 -10.28 39.59
N SER A 344 -43.77 -9.70 39.33
CA SER A 344 -45.06 -10.35 39.54
C SER A 344 -46.04 -9.96 38.44
N ILE A 345 -46.90 -10.91 38.05
CA ILE A 345 -47.93 -10.73 37.02
C ILE A 345 -49.21 -11.44 37.43
N SER A 346 -50.35 -10.81 37.15
CA SER A 346 -51.66 -11.47 37.21
C SER A 346 -52.47 -11.13 35.97
N ALA A 347 -53.08 -12.16 35.38
CA ALA A 347 -53.92 -12.06 34.20
C ALA A 347 -55.21 -12.84 34.42
N THR A 348 -56.30 -12.41 33.77
CA THR A 348 -57.53 -13.19 33.67
C THR A 348 -57.90 -13.34 32.21
N THR A 349 -58.12 -14.56 31.75
CA THR A 349 -58.44 -14.85 30.34
C THR A 349 -59.57 -15.85 30.22
N LYS A 350 -60.29 -15.82 29.09
CA LYS A 350 -61.28 -16.86 28.77
C LYS A 350 -60.60 -18.09 28.20
N VAL A 351 -60.99 -19.27 28.69
CA VAL A 351 -60.41 -20.55 28.23
C VAL A 351 -61.50 -21.43 27.64
N GLY A 352 -61.23 -22.02 26.47
CA GLY A 352 -62.14 -22.93 25.77
C GLY A 352 -62.31 -24.27 26.49
N ALA A 353 -63.13 -25.16 25.93
CA ALA A 353 -63.21 -26.54 26.42
C ALA A 353 -61.97 -27.33 25.98
N GLY A 354 -61.48 -28.22 26.84
CA GLY A 354 -60.32 -29.06 26.57
C GLY A 354 -59.10 -28.73 27.40
N ASN A 355 -57.95 -29.26 26.99
CA ASN A 355 -56.67 -29.09 27.68
C ASN A 355 -55.93 -27.89 27.11
N HIS A 356 -55.42 -27.06 28.01
CA HIS A 356 -54.67 -25.86 27.69
C HIS A 356 -53.38 -25.82 28.50
N THR A 357 -52.36 -25.16 27.97
CA THR A 357 -51.10 -24.95 28.67
C THR A 357 -50.90 -23.46 28.95
N VAL A 358 -50.75 -23.13 30.23
CA VAL A 358 -50.31 -21.81 30.67
C VAL A 358 -48.81 -21.82 30.81
N THR A 359 -48.12 -20.93 30.11
CA THR A 359 -46.67 -20.74 30.24
C THR A 359 -46.41 -19.34 30.75
N VAL A 360 -45.61 -19.22 31.80
CA VAL A 360 -45.10 -17.94 32.28
C VAL A 360 -43.61 -17.89 32.02
N ALA A 361 -43.16 -16.83 31.34
CA ALA A 361 -41.76 -16.50 31.16
C ALA A 361 -41.38 -15.30 32.04
N ALA A 362 -40.20 -15.33 32.63
CA ALA A 362 -39.59 -14.21 33.34
C ALA A 362 -38.20 -13.93 32.77
N TYR A 363 -37.81 -12.67 32.75
CA TYR A 363 -36.51 -12.19 32.29
C TYR A 363 -35.87 -11.34 33.37
N ASP A 364 -34.61 -11.61 33.69
CA ASP A 364 -33.81 -10.77 34.58
C ASP A 364 -33.20 -9.56 33.84
N ALA A 365 -32.52 -8.70 34.60
CA ALA A 365 -31.84 -7.51 34.09
C ALA A 365 -30.61 -7.84 33.21
N ALA A 366 -30.06 -9.05 33.30
CA ALA A 366 -28.98 -9.52 32.44
C ALA A 366 -29.50 -10.13 31.12
N GLY A 367 -30.82 -10.32 31.01
CA GLY A 367 -31.51 -10.86 29.84
C GLY A 367 -31.70 -12.38 29.87
N ASN A 368 -31.36 -13.08 30.96
CA ASN A 368 -31.61 -14.52 31.03
C ASN A 368 -33.10 -14.79 31.21
N LYS A 369 -33.58 -15.90 30.62
CA LYS A 369 -35.00 -16.25 30.54
C LYS A 369 -35.29 -17.53 31.34
N GLY A 370 -36.17 -17.40 32.33
CA GLY A 370 -36.76 -18.53 33.04
C GLY A 370 -38.21 -18.78 32.60
N THR A 371 -38.65 -20.03 32.62
CA THR A 371 -40.05 -20.37 32.26
C THR A 371 -40.64 -21.42 33.19
N LYS A 372 -41.94 -21.30 33.49
CA LYS A 372 -42.74 -22.35 34.13
C LYS A 372 -44.03 -22.56 33.35
N ALA A 373 -44.38 -23.82 33.11
CA ALA A 373 -45.63 -24.19 32.46
C ALA A 373 -46.49 -25.08 33.37
N MET A 374 -47.80 -24.95 33.25
CA MET A 374 -48.78 -25.84 33.87
C MET A 374 -49.95 -26.10 32.93
N ASN A 375 -50.45 -27.33 32.96
CA ASN A 375 -51.63 -27.72 32.20
C ASN A 375 -52.89 -27.47 33.02
N VAL A 376 -53.90 -26.95 32.36
CA VAL A 376 -55.25 -26.76 32.89
C VAL A 376 -56.25 -27.43 31.93
N SER A 377 -57.34 -27.93 32.48
CA SER A 377 -58.44 -28.51 31.71
C SER A 377 -59.74 -27.83 32.10
N ARG A 378 -60.58 -27.52 31.11
CA ARG A 378 -61.94 -27.03 31.32
C ARG A 378 -62.97 -28.06 30.87
#